data_AF-A0A956YHX8-F1
#
_entry.id   AF-A0A956YHX8-F1
#
_cell.length_a   1.000
_cell.length_b   1.000
_cell.length_c   1.000
_cell.angle_alpha   90.00
_cell.angle_beta   90.00
_cell.angle_gamma   90.00
#
_symmetry.space_group_name_H-M   'P 1'
#
loop_
_entity.id
_entity.type
_entity.pdbx_description
1 polymer ?
#
loop_
_entity_poly.entity_id
_entity_poly.type
_entity_poly.pdbx_seq_one_letter_code
_entity_poly.pdbx_strand_id
1 'polypeptide(L)'
;MWKNYGSGGGNGRLPPINRMKISLNNLQPGDVAQITAIDTQNSARLDKLASLGLVPGSLIRLQQRRPAYVVRVGETQLSLDDAVAREILVQPIAEQ
;
A
#
# COMPACT_ATOMS: atom_id res chain seq x y z
N MET A 1 -17.42 -14.43 -2.90
CA MET A 1 -17.58 -13.62 -4.12
C MET A 1 -16.23 -12.97 -4.45
N TRP A 2 -15.49 -13.53 -5.40
CA TRP A 2 -14.28 -12.92 -6.00
C TRP A 2 -14.65 -12.67 -7.46
N LYS A 3 -14.77 -11.41 -7.87
CA LYS A 3 -15.17 -11.07 -9.24
C LYS A 3 -14.00 -10.39 -9.96
N ASN A 4 -13.48 -11.11 -10.96
CA ASN A 4 -12.70 -10.66 -12.11
C ASN A 4 -11.36 -9.95 -11.87
N TYR A 5 -10.29 -10.76 -11.83
CA TYR A 5 -9.07 -10.45 -12.57
C TYR A 5 -8.87 -11.55 -13.62
N GLY A 6 -8.47 -11.12 -14.82
CA GLY A 6 -8.66 -11.83 -16.08
C GLY A 6 -7.96 -13.19 -16.20
N SER A 7 -8.53 -13.97 -17.12
CA SER A 7 -8.16 -15.32 -17.52
C SER A 7 -6.69 -15.48 -17.92
N GLY A 8 -6.02 -16.43 -17.28
CA GLY A 8 -4.72 -16.98 -17.70
C GLY A 8 -4.46 -18.24 -16.87
N GLY A 9 -4.49 -19.41 -17.52
CA GLY A 9 -4.40 -20.70 -16.87
C GLY A 9 -3.15 -20.85 -16.00
N GLY A 10 -3.35 -21.07 -14.71
CA GLY A 10 -2.31 -21.38 -13.73
C GLY A 10 -2.96 -21.98 -12.49
N ASN A 11 -2.60 -23.23 -12.20
CA ASN A 11 -3.13 -24.06 -11.12
C ASN A 11 -3.32 -23.27 -9.80
N GLY A 12 -4.52 -23.35 -9.22
CA GLY A 12 -4.96 -22.63 -8.03
C GLY A 12 -4.16 -22.94 -6.77
N ARG A 13 -2.94 -22.40 -6.69
CA ARG A 13 -2.21 -22.19 -5.44
C ARG A 13 -2.32 -20.72 -5.14
N LEU A 14 -3.26 -20.36 -4.26
CA LEU A 14 -3.17 -19.08 -3.56
C LEU A 14 -1.76 -19.02 -2.95
N PRO A 15 -0.93 -18.04 -3.30
CA PRO A 15 0.37 -17.90 -2.67
C PRO A 15 0.14 -17.76 -1.16
N PRO A 16 1.05 -18.29 -0.32
CA PRO A 16 0.96 -18.12 1.13
C PRO A 16 0.79 -16.63 1.43
N ILE A 17 -0.32 -16.30 2.09
CA ILE A 17 -0.92 -14.99 2.37
C ILE A 17 -0.01 -13.96 3.08
N ASN A 18 1.29 -14.20 3.21
CA ASN A 18 2.16 -13.46 4.13
C ASN A 18 3.55 -13.06 3.59
N ARG A 19 3.76 -13.00 2.27
CA ARG A 19 5.05 -12.49 1.71
C ARG A 19 4.98 -11.63 0.46
N MET A 20 3.79 -11.28 -0.02
CA MET A 20 3.68 -10.50 -1.25
C MET A 20 3.75 -9.01 -0.93
N LYS A 21 4.84 -8.36 -1.34
CA LYS A 21 4.97 -6.91 -1.35
C LYS A 21 4.36 -6.38 -2.64
N ILE A 22 3.47 -5.40 -2.52
CA ILE A 22 2.87 -4.67 -3.65
C ILE A 22 3.06 -3.18 -3.44
N SER A 23 3.02 -2.39 -4.51
CA SER A 23 2.95 -0.94 -4.36
C SER A 23 1.60 -0.50 -3.76
N LEU A 24 1.60 0.57 -2.97
CA LEU A 24 0.41 1.15 -2.33
C LEU A 24 -0.71 1.44 -3.34
N ASN A 25 -0.35 1.84 -4.56
CA ASN A 25 -1.31 2.12 -5.62
C ASN A 25 -2.18 0.92 -6.05
N ASN A 26 -1.78 -0.32 -5.72
CA ASN A 26 -2.54 -1.53 -5.99
C ASN A 26 -3.59 -1.87 -4.91
N LEU A 27 -3.57 -1.16 -3.77
CA LEU A 27 -4.59 -1.31 -2.74
C LEU A 27 -5.95 -0.77 -3.21
N GLN A 28 -7.01 -1.35 -2.66
CA GLN A 28 -8.38 -0.86 -2.79
C GLN A 28 -8.76 0.01 -1.57
N PRO A 29 -9.63 1.02 -1.74
CA PRO A 29 -10.19 1.74 -0.60
C PRO A 29 -10.82 0.77 0.40
N GLY A 30 -10.43 0.89 1.66
CA GLY A 30 -10.79 -0.03 2.74
C GLY A 30 -9.66 -0.97 3.15
N ASP A 31 -8.72 -1.29 2.26
CA ASP A 31 -7.63 -2.22 2.54
C ASP A 31 -6.69 -1.66 3.61
N VAL A 32 -6.23 -2.57 4.48
CA VAL A 32 -5.19 -2.30 5.48
C VAL A 32 -3.90 -3.01 5.05
N ALA A 33 -2.78 -2.32 5.17
CA ALA A 33 -1.48 -2.85 4.79
C ALA A 33 -0.37 -2.29 5.68
N GLN A 34 0.72 -3.03 5.81
CA GLN A 34 1.92 -2.56 6.50
C GLN A 34 2.93 -2.03 5.48
N ILE A 35 3.50 -0.85 5.70
CA ILE A 35 4.61 -0.34 4.90
C ILE A 35 5.83 -1.23 5.16
N THR A 36 6.43 -1.76 4.09
CA THR A 36 7.62 -2.62 4.17
C THR A 36 8.88 -1.90 3.72
N ALA A 37 8.76 -0.97 2.77
CA ALA A 37 9.85 -0.17 2.25
C ALA A 37 9.29 1.02 1.47
N ILE A 38 10.15 2.03 1.25
CA ILE A 38 9.87 3.15 0.35
C ILE A 38 11.02 3.19 -0.64
N ASP A 39 10.76 2.83 -1.89
CA ASP A 39 11.74 2.79 -2.96
C ASP A 39 11.83 4.17 -3.61
N THR A 40 12.50 5.10 -2.92
CA THR A 40 12.77 6.45 -3.43
C THR A 40 14.26 6.75 -3.38
N GLN A 41 14.79 7.35 -4.45
CA GLN A 41 16.19 7.80 -4.53
C GLN A 41 16.37 9.21 -3.93
N ASN A 42 15.28 9.84 -3.48
CA ASN A 42 15.28 11.19 -2.93
C ASN A 42 15.24 11.14 -1.39
N SER A 43 16.40 11.40 -0.76
CA SER A 43 16.52 11.42 0.70
C SER A 43 15.58 12.44 1.36
N ALA A 44 15.50 13.67 0.83
CA ALA A 44 14.60 14.70 1.39
C ALA A 44 13.12 14.28 1.35
N ARG A 45 12.69 13.53 0.33
CA ARG A 45 11.34 12.96 0.28
C ARG A 45 11.17 11.87 1.32
N LEU A 46 12.16 10.98 1.47
CA LEU A 46 12.14 9.94 2.50
C LEU A 46 12.00 10.55 3.90
N ASP A 47 12.80 11.58 4.22
CA ASP A 47 12.74 12.30 5.50
C ASP A 47 11.37 12.95 5.74
N LYS A 48 10.78 13.53 4.70
CA LYS A 48 9.44 14.12 4.77
C LYS A 48 8.37 13.04 5.04
N LEU A 49 8.43 11.91 4.32
CA LEU A 49 7.50 10.79 4.53
C LEU A 49 7.64 10.21 5.95
N ALA A 50 8.88 10.05 6.43
CA ALA A 50 9.17 9.56 7.76
C ALA A 50 8.63 10.50 8.85
N SER A 51 8.81 11.81 8.68
CA SER A 51 8.28 12.84 9.60
C SER A 51 6.75 12.86 9.65
N LEU A 52 6.07 12.35 8.61
CA LEU A 52 4.61 12.20 8.54
C LEU A 52 4.12 10.83 9.06
N GLY A 53 5.02 9.97 9.55
CA GLY A 53 4.69 8.62 10.06
C GLY A 53 4.62 7.53 8.99
N LEU A 54 4.95 7.84 7.73
CA LEU A 54 5.09 6.85 6.66
C LEU A 54 6.50 6.25 6.70
N VAL A 55 6.69 5.27 7.57
CA VAL A 55 7.95 4.53 7.75
C VAL A 55 7.71 3.02 7.60
N PRO A 56 8.75 2.24 7.26
CA PRO A 56 8.67 0.79 7.33
C PRO A 56 8.20 0.33 8.72
N GLY A 57 7.23 -0.57 8.75
CA GLY A 57 6.58 -1.04 9.97
C GLY A 57 5.21 -0.41 10.23
N SER A 58 4.93 0.78 9.68
CA SER A 58 3.66 1.48 9.89
C SER A 58 2.47 0.77 9.25
N LEU A 59 1.36 0.67 9.98
CA LEU A 59 0.08 0.21 9.44
C LEU A 59 -0.68 1.39 8.81
N ILE A 60 -1.05 1.23 7.55
CA ILE A 60 -1.86 2.19 6.80
C ILE A 60 -3.19 1.58 6.38
N ARG A 61 -4.21 2.43 6.26
CA ARG A 61 -5.49 2.09 5.61
C ARG A 61 -5.75 3.01 4.44
N LEU A 62 -5.99 2.46 3.25
CA LEU A 62 -6.35 3.27 2.08
C LEU A 62 -7.80 3.76 2.24
N GLN A 63 -8.01 5.07 2.28
CA GLN A 63 -9.34 5.69 2.37
C GLN A 63 -9.92 6.00 0.99
N GLN A 64 -9.08 6.44 0.06
CA GLN A 64 -9.50 6.89 -1.27
C GLN A 64 -8.37 6.67 -2.29
N ARG A 65 -8.74 6.39 -3.55
CA ARG A 65 -7.79 6.21 -4.67
C ARG A 65 -7.80 7.33 -5.72
N ARG A 66 -8.90 8.10 -5.78
CA ARG A 66 -9.13 9.15 -6.77
C ARG A 66 -9.86 10.35 -6.12
N PRO A 67 -9.49 11.60 -6.44
CA PRO A 67 -8.45 12.00 -7.41
C PRO A 67 -7.01 11.76 -6.95
N ALA A 68 -6.79 11.58 -5.64
CA ALA A 68 -5.49 11.25 -5.03
C ALA A 68 -5.60 10.01 -4.13
N TYR A 69 -4.46 9.44 -3.73
CA TYR A 69 -4.41 8.34 -2.77
C TYR A 69 -4.42 8.90 -1.36
N VAL A 70 -5.52 8.69 -0.64
CA VAL A 70 -5.63 9.13 0.75
C VAL A 70 -5.40 7.94 1.66
N VAL A 71 -4.35 7.98 2.47
CA VAL A 71 -4.05 6.94 3.45
C VAL A 71 -4.16 7.47 4.87
N ARG A 72 -4.64 6.61 5.76
CA ARG A 72 -4.62 6.86 7.20
C ARG A 72 -3.50 6.06 7.84
N VAL A 73 -2.64 6.71 8.61
CA VAL A 73 -1.59 6.09 9.44
C VAL A 73 -1.82 6.56 10.88
N GLY A 74 -2.18 5.63 11.77
CA GLY A 74 -2.66 6.00 13.12
C GLY A 74 -3.83 7.00 13.08
N GLU A 75 -3.61 8.19 13.64
CA GLU A 75 -4.58 9.29 13.65
C GLU A 75 -4.41 10.30 12.51
N THR A 76 -3.34 10.17 11.72
CA THR A 76 -3.01 11.11 10.64
C THR A 76 -3.57 10.62 9.31
N GLN A 77 -4.13 11.55 8.52
CA GLN A 77 -4.58 11.29 7.15
C GLN A 77 -3.69 12.06 6.17
N LEU A 78 -3.16 11.36 5.18
CA LEU A 78 -2.21 11.89 4.21
C LEU A 78 -2.72 11.67 2.79
N SER A 79 -2.65 12.72 1.98
CA SER A 79 -2.91 12.67 0.54
C SER A 79 -1.59 12.51 -0.21
N LEU A 80 -1.53 11.49 -1.06
CA LEU A 80 -0.37 11.11 -1.85
C LEU A 80 -0.73 11.11 -3.35
N ASP A 81 0.19 11.62 -4.16
CA ASP A 81 0.10 11.51 -5.62
C ASP A 81 0.48 10.10 -6.09
N ASP A 82 0.12 9.78 -7.34
CA ASP A 82 0.38 8.45 -7.94
C ASP A 82 1.87 8.10 -7.92
N ALA A 83 2.75 9.09 -8.17
CA ALA A 83 4.19 8.87 -8.13
C ALA A 83 4.67 8.36 -6.76
N VAL A 84 4.22 9.01 -5.67
CA VAL A 84 4.59 8.62 -4.30
C VAL A 84 3.95 7.29 -3.92
N ALA A 85 2.69 7.07 -4.31
CA ALA A 85 2.00 5.81 -4.06
C ALA A 85 2.66 4.60 -4.74
N ARG A 86 3.39 4.79 -5.84
CA ARG A 86 4.13 3.71 -6.52
C ARG A 86 5.45 3.36 -5.82
N GLU A 87 6.11 4.35 -5.26
CA GLU A 87 7.37 4.21 -4.50
C GLU A 87 7.15 3.47 -3.16
N ILE A 88 5.96 3.56 -2.57
CA ILE A 88 5.68 2.94 -1.28
C ILE A 88 5.30 1.47 -1.48
N LEU A 89 6.14 0.57 -0.93
CA LEU A 89 5.93 -0.88 -0.94
C LEU A 89 5.26 -1.33 0.35
N VAL A 90 4.13 -2.02 0.21
CA VAL A 90 3.28 -2.46 1.30
C VAL A 90 3.01 -3.96 1.26
N GLN A 91 2.69 -4.53 2.41
CA GLN A 91 2.18 -5.88 2.53
C GLN A 91 0.74 -5.81 3.06
N PRO A 92 -0.27 -6.19 2.25
CA PRO A 92 -1.66 -6.25 2.71
C PRO A 92 -1.78 -7.18 3.91
N ILE A 93 -2.59 -6.77 4.89
CA ILE A 93 -2.97 -7.63 6.00
C ILE A 93 -4.41 -8.07 5.81
N ALA A 94 -4.68 -9.37 5.97
CA ALA A 94 -6.05 -9.85 6.04
C ALA A 94 -6.62 -9.41 7.40
N GLU A 95 -7.57 -8.50 7.40
CA GLU A 95 -8.39 -8.20 8.59
C GLU A 95 -9.18 -9.49 8.90
N GLN A 96 -8.92 -10.12 10.05
CA GLN A 96 -9.50 -11.39 10.47
C GLN A 96 -10.94 -11.23 10.98
#